data_AF-A0A969AMD1-F1
#
_entry.id   AF-A0A969AMD1-F1
#
_cell.length_a   1.000
_cell.length_b   1.000
_cell.length_c   1.000
_cell.angle_alpha   90.00
_cell.angle_beta   90.00
_cell.angle_gamma   90.00
#
_symmetry.space_group_name_H-M   'P 1'
#
loop_
_entity.id
_entity.type
_entity.pdbx_description
1 polymer ?
#
loop_
_entity_poly.entity_id
_entity_poly.type
_entity_poly.pdbx_seq_one_letter_code
_entity_poly.pdbx_strand_id
1 'polypeptide(L)'
;MTVATGTALTLLMSRIVKYQGIAEQINQACLAKQCPPVFDIHLSPDTESEDIYIRASKDYRFEGFGAVFGLPPKMSFWVKYMPPDAEPVEIGRFLIPIGFGDLMQI
;
A
#
# COMPACT_ATOMS: atom_id res chain seq x y z
N MET A 1 4.20 21.72 -8.52
CA MET A 1 4.75 21.13 -7.28
C MET A 1 4.37 19.65 -7.27
N THR A 2 5.29 18.76 -7.63
CA THR A 2 4.99 17.34 -7.90
C THR A 2 6.05 16.44 -7.25
N VAL A 3 6.34 16.69 -5.96
CA VAL A 3 7.42 15.99 -5.22
C VAL A 3 6.86 15.15 -4.07
N ALA A 4 5.69 15.48 -3.51
CA ALA A 4 5.14 14.81 -2.32
C ALA A 4 4.61 13.38 -2.57
N THR A 5 4.09 13.08 -3.77
CA THR A 5 3.55 11.74 -4.07
C THR A 5 4.63 10.67 -4.17
N GLY A 6 5.87 11.04 -4.53
CA GLY A 6 6.99 10.11 -4.62
C GLY A 6 7.46 9.62 -3.25
N THR A 7 7.47 10.50 -2.24
CA THR A 7 7.92 10.16 -0.87
C THR A 7 6.89 9.32 -0.13
N ALA A 8 5.60 9.68 -0.21
CA ALA A 8 4.52 8.94 0.47
C ALA A 8 4.33 7.53 -0.09
N LEU A 9 4.45 7.33 -1.42
CA LEU A 9 4.40 6.01 -2.03
C LEU A 9 5.62 5.16 -1.61
N THR A 10 6.82 5.75 -1.56
CA THR A 10 8.03 5.04 -1.11
C THR A 10 7.90 4.62 0.36
N LEU A 11 7.40 5.52 1.21
CA LEU A 11 7.08 5.23 2.61
C LEU A 11 6.04 4.10 2.70
N LEU A 12 4.97 4.14 1.91
CA LEU A 12 3.96 3.09 1.87
C LEU A 12 4.60 1.72 1.56
N MET A 13 5.41 1.64 0.50
CA MET A 13 6.03 0.38 0.10
C MET A 13 6.94 -0.18 1.19
N SER A 14 7.78 0.65 1.82
CA SER A 14 8.64 0.21 2.93
C SER A 14 7.85 -0.28 4.15
N ARG A 15 6.70 0.34 4.43
CA ARG A 15 5.83 -0.03 5.54
C ARG A 15 5.04 -1.28 5.22
N ILE A 16 4.59 -1.46 3.98
CA ILE A 16 3.84 -2.64 3.57
C ILE A 16 4.66 -3.92 3.70
N VAL A 17 5.96 -3.89 3.40
CA VAL A 17 6.89 -5.01 3.66
C VAL A 17 6.94 -5.37 5.15
N LYS A 18 6.98 -4.35 6.02
CA LYS A 18 6.98 -4.53 7.48
C LYS A 18 5.62 -5.00 8.03
N TYR A 19 4.52 -4.60 7.42
CA TYR A 19 3.15 -4.85 7.87
C TYR A 19 2.39 -5.73 6.87
N GLN A 20 2.86 -6.95 6.64
CA GLN A 20 2.28 -7.91 5.68
C GLN A 20 0.78 -8.13 5.87
N GLY A 21 0.29 -8.16 7.12
CA GLY A 21 -1.14 -8.29 7.39
C GLY A 21 -1.99 -7.17 6.78
N ILE A 22 -1.43 -5.99 6.53
CA ILE A 22 -2.12 -4.90 5.81
C ILE A 22 -2.12 -5.17 4.30
N ALA A 23 -1.03 -5.71 3.74
CA ALA A 23 -1.00 -6.14 2.34
C ALA A 23 -2.06 -7.22 2.07
N GLU A 24 -2.17 -8.20 2.97
CA GLU A 24 -3.22 -9.23 2.93
C GLU A 24 -4.62 -8.62 3.04
N GLN A 25 -4.85 -7.69 3.97
CA GLN A 25 -6.15 -7.00 4.10
C GLN A 25 -6.54 -6.27 2.81
N ILE A 26 -5.59 -5.60 2.15
CA ILE A 26 -5.86 -4.91 0.90
C ILE A 26 -6.17 -5.93 -0.21
N ASN A 27 -5.43 -7.03 -0.30
CA ASN A 27 -5.72 -8.12 -1.24
C ASN A 27 -7.11 -8.73 -1.00
N GLN A 28 -7.50 -8.98 0.25
CA GLN A 28 -8.83 -9.47 0.59
C GLN A 28 -9.93 -8.47 0.17
N ALA A 29 -9.71 -7.17 0.35
CA ALA A 29 -10.63 -6.15 -0.13
C ALA A 29 -10.74 -6.11 -1.66
N CYS A 30 -9.63 -6.37 -2.38
CA CYS A 30 -9.66 -6.52 -3.84
C CYS A 30 -10.52 -7.73 -4.24
N LEU A 31 -10.30 -8.89 -3.61
CA LEU A 31 -11.06 -10.12 -3.89
C LEU A 31 -12.55 -9.95 -3.60
N ALA A 32 -12.92 -9.27 -2.52
CA ALA A 32 -14.31 -8.95 -2.18
C ALA A 32 -15.01 -8.10 -3.26
N LYS A 33 -14.24 -7.35 -4.04
CA LYS A 33 -14.71 -6.53 -5.17
C LYS A 33 -14.43 -7.18 -6.53
N GLN A 34 -14.12 -8.48 -6.55
CA GLN A 34 -13.82 -9.26 -7.76
C GLN A 34 -12.64 -8.70 -8.57
N CYS A 35 -11.74 -7.98 -7.91
CA CYS A 35 -10.52 -7.44 -8.49
C CYS A 35 -9.33 -8.39 -8.19
N PRO A 36 -8.32 -8.46 -9.09
CA PRO A 36 -7.12 -9.27 -8.82
C PRO A 36 -6.38 -8.74 -7.59
N PRO A 37 -5.60 -9.55 -6.85
CA PRO A 37 -4.81 -9.05 -5.73
C PRO A 37 -3.87 -7.92 -6.18
N VAL A 38 -3.75 -6.87 -5.37
CA VAL A 38 -2.87 -5.73 -5.66
C VAL A 38 -1.42 -6.05 -5.38
N PHE A 39 -1.15 -6.81 -4.32
CA PHE A 39 0.19 -7.16 -3.87
C PHE A 39 0.48 -8.61 -4.17
N ASP A 40 1.61 -8.84 -4.83
CA ASP A 40 2.21 -10.15 -4.96
C ASP A 40 3.27 -10.30 -3.85
N ILE A 41 3.03 -11.22 -2.91
CA ILE A 41 3.88 -11.43 -1.73
C ILE A 41 4.68 -12.70 -1.97
N HIS A 42 5.96 -12.56 -2.32
CA HIS A 42 6.87 -13.70 -2.52
C HIS A 42 7.80 -13.83 -1.32
N LEU A 43 7.83 -15.03 -0.74
CA LEU A 43 8.90 -15.46 0.16
C LEU A 43 10.02 -15.98 -0.74
N SER A 44 11.17 -15.31 -0.80
CA SER A 44 12.32 -15.80 -1.55
C SER A 44 12.91 -17.02 -0.83
N PRO A 45 12.83 -18.25 -1.37
CA PRO A 45 13.38 -19.43 -0.70
C PRO A 45 14.90 -19.58 -0.87
N ASP A 46 15.51 -18.80 -1.77
CA ASP A 46 16.88 -19.04 -2.27
C ASP A 46 17.93 -18.03 -1.78
N THR A 47 17.61 -17.20 -0.80
CA THR A 47 18.54 -16.28 -0.16
C THR A 47 18.50 -16.51 1.35
N GLU A 48 19.65 -16.58 2.02
CA GLU A 48 19.80 -16.66 3.49
C GLU A 48 19.26 -15.41 4.23
N SER A 49 18.36 -14.68 3.60
CA SER A 49 17.67 -13.48 4.08
C SER A 49 16.19 -13.73 3.81
N GLU A 50 15.37 -13.64 4.86
CA GLU A 50 13.91 -13.69 4.82
C GLU A 50 13.33 -12.47 4.08
N ASP A 51 13.77 -12.26 2.85
CA ASP A 51 13.44 -11.09 2.06
C ASP A 51 12.07 -11.29 1.43
N ILE A 52 11.09 -10.62 2.01
CA ILE A 52 9.72 -10.58 1.51
C ILE A 52 9.61 -9.46 0.48
N TYR A 53 9.46 -9.88 -0.78
CA TYR A 53 9.26 -8.94 -1.88
C TYR A 53 7.77 -8.72 -2.07
N ILE A 54 7.34 -7.47 -1.88
CA ILE A 54 5.97 -7.05 -2.14
C ILE A 54 5.94 -6.16 -3.39
N ARG A 55 5.33 -6.66 -4.46
CA ARG A 55 5.14 -5.91 -5.70
C ARG A 55 3.69 -5.50 -5.87
N ALA A 56 3.45 -4.21 -6.04
CA ALA A 56 2.13 -3.71 -6.42
C ALA A 56 1.88 -3.89 -7.93
N SER A 57 0.69 -4.36 -8.31
CA SER A 57 0.26 -4.40 -9.70
C SER A 57 0.15 -2.97 -10.28
N LYS A 58 0.50 -2.82 -11.57
CA LYS A 58 0.47 -1.54 -12.30
C LYS A 58 -0.94 -0.99 -12.50
N ASP A 59 -1.92 -1.87 -12.40
CA ASP A 59 -3.34 -1.56 -12.57
C ASP A 59 -3.92 -0.93 -11.32
N TYR A 60 -3.13 -0.73 -10.26
CA TYR A 60 -3.56 -0.09 -9.04
C TYR A 60 -3.01 1.33 -8.93
N ARG A 61 -3.80 2.19 -8.27
CA ARG A 61 -3.42 3.54 -7.88
C ARG A 61 -3.56 3.69 -6.38
N PHE A 62 -2.53 4.28 -5.78
CA PHE A 62 -2.49 4.67 -4.39
C PHE A 62 -2.52 6.19 -4.33
N GLU A 63 -3.52 6.76 -3.65
CA GLU A 63 -3.75 8.19 -3.67
C GLU A 63 -4.39 8.70 -2.38
N GLY A 64 -4.52 10.03 -2.26
CA GLY A 64 -5.11 10.65 -1.07
C GLY A 64 -4.34 10.35 0.21
N PHE A 65 -3.01 10.32 0.12
CA PHE A 65 -2.13 10.14 1.27
C PHE A 65 -2.37 11.25 2.29
N GLY A 66 -2.40 10.87 3.57
CA GLY A 66 -2.53 11.82 4.67
C GLY A 66 -2.16 11.19 6.00
N ALA A 67 -1.81 12.01 6.98
CA ALA A 67 -1.50 11.56 8.33
C ALA A 67 -2.76 11.55 9.21
N VAL A 68 -2.92 10.47 9.98
CA VAL A 68 -3.90 10.36 11.06
C VAL A 68 -3.12 10.36 12.37
N PHE A 69 -3.31 11.42 13.14
CA PHE A 69 -2.65 11.60 14.43
C PHE A 69 -3.19 10.60 15.47
N GLY A 70 -2.29 9.96 16.21
CA GLY A 70 -2.57 8.93 17.19
C GLY A 70 -1.26 8.34 17.76
N LEU A 71 -1.37 7.40 18.70
CA LEU A 71 -0.23 6.68 19.30
C LEU A 71 -0.38 5.17 19.03
N PRO A 72 0.33 4.59 18.05
CA PRO A 72 1.23 5.23 17.09
C PRO A 72 0.48 5.99 15.97
N PRO A 73 1.12 6.97 15.30
CA PRO A 73 0.52 7.67 14.18
C PRO A 73 0.33 6.72 12.99
N LYS A 74 -0.61 7.05 12.10
CA LYS A 74 -0.93 6.24 10.92
C LYS A 74 -0.91 7.08 9.66
N MET A 75 -0.44 6.51 8.56
CA MET A 75 -0.67 7.05 7.22
C MET A 75 -1.97 6.46 6.68
N SER A 76 -2.86 7.31 6.18
CA SER A 76 -4.05 6.91 5.44
C SER A 76 -3.85 7.09 3.94
N PHE A 77 -4.41 6.19 3.16
CA PHE A 77 -4.37 6.25 1.69
C PHE A 77 -5.55 5.48 1.10
N TRP A 78 -5.92 5.82 -0.12
CA TRP A 78 -6.93 5.14 -0.92
C TRP A 78 -6.28 4.19 -1.92
N VAL A 79 -6.93 3.06 -2.16
CA VAL A 79 -6.55 2.10 -3.20
C VAL A 79 -7.66 2.03 -4.23
N LYS A 80 -7.30 2.19 -5.50
CA LYS A 80 -8.21 2.08 -6.63
C LYS A 80 -7.64 1.10 -7.66
N TYR A 81 -8.49 0.22 -8.17
CA TYR A 81 -8.20 -0.59 -9.34
C TYR A 81 -8.58 0.20 -10.60
N MET A 82 -7.66 0.25 -11.55
CA MET A 82 -7.76 0.97 -12.82
C MET A 82 -7.68 -0.06 -13.96
N PRO A 83 -8.77 -0.79 -14.23
CA PRO A 83 -8.82 -1.69 -15.38
C PRO A 83 -8.62 -0.90 -16.69
N PRO A 84 -7.96 -1.46 -17.71
CA PRO A 84 -7.67 -0.76 -18.95
C PRO A 84 -8.92 -0.34 -19.72
N ASP A 85 -9.99 -1.15 -19.66
CA ASP A 85 -11.18 -1.02 -20.49
C ASP A 85 -12.48 -0.87 -19.68
N ALA A 86 -12.38 -0.53 -18.39
CA ALA A 86 -13.55 -0.38 -17.52
C ALA A 86 -13.40 0.80 -16.55
N GLU A 87 -14.48 1.11 -15.84
CA GLU A 87 -14.46 2.19 -14.86
C GLU A 87 -13.57 1.83 -13.65
N PRO A 88 -12.89 2.83 -13.05
CA PRO A 88 -12.12 2.63 -11.83
C PRO A 88 -12.96 2.04 -10.69
N VAL A 89 -12.46 1.00 -10.05
CA VAL A 89 -13.09 0.39 -8.88
C VAL A 89 -12.38 0.85 -7.62
N GLU A 90 -13.10 1.59 -6.77
CA GLU A 90 -12.59 1.94 -5.45
C GLU A 90 -12.51 0.70 -4.56
N ILE A 91 -11.31 0.32 -4.14
CA ILE A 91 -11.10 -0.82 -3.24
C ILE A 91 -11.40 -0.41 -1.81
N GLY A 92 -10.90 0.75 -1.40
CA GLY A 92 -11.19 1.34 -0.10
C GLY A 92 -10.05 2.19 0.43
N ARG A 93 -10.25 2.68 1.67
CA ARG A 93 -9.26 3.46 2.41
C ARG A 93 -8.59 2.58 3.46
N PHE A 94 -7.28 2.62 3.50
CA PHE A 94 -6.46 1.83 4.41
C PHE A 94 -5.61 2.74 5.30
N LEU A 95 -5.17 2.16 6.41
CA LEU A 95 -4.31 2.81 7.39
C LEU A 95 -3.08 1.93 7.61
N ILE A 96 -1.90 2.53 7.60
CA ILE A 96 -0.66 1.84 7.93
C ILE A 96 0.08 2.58 9.05
N PRO A 97 0.52 1.90 10.12
CA PRO A 97 1.30 2.55 11.17
C PRO A 97 2.59 3.15 10.61
N ILE A 98 2.92 4.35 11.06
CA ILE A 98 4.15 5.07 10.73
C ILE A 98 4.84 5.54 12.02
N GLY A 99 6.12 5.88 11.91
CA GLY A 99 6.84 6.56 12.99
C GLY A 99 6.55 8.06 13.00
N PHE A 100 6.76 8.71 14.15
CA PHE A 100 6.65 10.17 14.25
C PHE A 100 7.59 10.92 13.29
N GLY A 101 8.78 10.38 13.03
CA GLY A 101 9.73 10.94 12.06
C GLY A 101 9.27 10.84 10.60
N ASP A 102 8.30 9.97 10.31
CA ASP A 102 7.75 9.81 8.95
C ASP A 102 6.68 10.86 8.63
N LEU A 103 6.15 11.56 9.63
CA LEU A 103 5.09 12.58 9.45
C LEU A 103 5.53 13.72 8.53
N MET A 104 6.83 14.01 8.46
CA MET A 104 7.40 15.03 7.57
C MET A 104 7.47 14.61 6.10
N GLN A 105 7.21 13.33 5.79
CA GLN A 105 7.36 12.74 4.45
C GLN A 105 6.03 12.50 3.74
N ILE A 106 4.90 12.75 4.43
CA ILE A 106 3.51 12.62 3.96
C ILE A 106 3.00 14.01 3.56
#